data_AF-A0A937C9P0-F1
#
_entry.id   AF-A0A937C9P0-F1
#
_cell.length_a   1.000
_cell.length_b   1.000
_cell.length_c   1.000
_cell.angle_alpha   90.00
_cell.angle_beta   90.00
_cell.angle_gamma   90.00
#
_symmetry.space_group_name_H-M   'P 1'
#
loop_
_entity.id
_entity.type
_entity.pdbx_description
1 polymer ?
#
loop_
_entity_poly.entity_id
_entity_poly.type
_entity_poly.pdbx_seq_one_letter_code
_entity_poly.pdbx_strand_id
1 'polypeptide(L)'
;MEDAIEVFKFWTEDGFMIPKVCSLRKGGRVIDSLNMIPSWIRNLIKINGNSISECDFECLHPNEAATIYGGSYKYLTHKMIATALGIDDLDAKIENLSYFNMEYWQMKDSPLHPFYLGNEPIMIGRIIREKCSDKNAYKETSRKMLNLEVEIMTNVISELNKEGIEPIYIFDALSCESQHTERVIELMNREALKLGVYSMAKN
;
A
#
# COMPACT_ATOMS: atom_id res chain seq x y z
N MET A 1 1.97 1.91 23.63
CA MET A 1 1.60 0.49 23.77
C MET A 1 0.16 0.37 24.27
N GLU A 2 -0.21 1.14 25.31
CA GLU A 2 -1.60 1.29 25.76
C GLU A 2 -2.55 1.74 24.63
N ASP A 3 -2.15 2.74 23.84
CA ASP A 3 -2.95 3.26 22.71
C ASP A 3 -3.35 2.19 21.68
N ALA A 4 -2.47 1.21 21.43
CA ALA A 4 -2.73 0.16 20.46
C ALA A 4 -3.74 -0.88 20.98
N ILE A 5 -3.76 -1.14 22.29
CA ILE A 5 -4.77 -1.98 22.92
C ILE A 5 -6.12 -1.27 22.92
N GLU A 6 -6.14 0.05 23.14
CA GLU A 6 -7.36 0.85 23.02
C GLU A 6 -7.91 0.84 21.60
N VAL A 7 -7.06 1.00 20.58
CA VAL A 7 -7.45 0.85 19.17
C VAL A 7 -8.03 -0.53 18.90
N PHE A 8 -7.40 -1.60 19.38
CA PHE A 8 -7.95 -2.95 19.25
C PHE A 8 -9.34 -3.06 19.86
N LYS A 9 -9.50 -2.64 21.12
CA LYS A 9 -10.80 -2.67 21.81
C LYS A 9 -11.85 -1.88 21.05
N PHE A 10 -11.55 -0.65 20.63
CA PHE A 10 -12.47 0.20 19.87
C PHE A 10 -12.99 -0.48 18.60
N TRP A 11 -12.12 -1.21 17.87
CA TRP A 11 -12.51 -1.88 16.63
C TRP A 11 -13.14 -3.26 16.83
N THR A 12 -13.13 -3.83 18.04
CA THR A 12 -13.62 -5.20 18.29
C THR A 12 -14.57 -5.35 19.48
N GLU A 13 -14.91 -4.27 20.19
CA GLU A 13 -15.72 -4.34 21.43
C GLU A 13 -17.11 -4.96 21.20
N ASP A 14 -17.74 -4.64 20.06
CA ASP A 14 -19.02 -5.20 19.64
C ASP A 14 -18.85 -6.41 18.68
N GLY A 15 -17.67 -7.03 18.69
CA GLY A 15 -17.24 -8.03 17.72
C GLY A 15 -16.54 -7.43 16.51
N PHE A 16 -16.10 -8.29 15.59
CA PHE A 16 -15.46 -7.84 14.35
C PHE A 16 -16.47 -7.17 13.41
N MET A 17 -16.08 -6.05 12.83
CA MET A 17 -16.89 -5.33 11.85
C MET A 17 -17.15 -6.21 10.64
N ILE A 18 -18.42 -6.31 10.21
CA ILE A 18 -18.77 -6.91 8.92
C ILE A 18 -18.06 -6.11 7.81
N PRO A 19 -17.27 -6.75 6.93
CA PRO A 19 -16.52 -6.05 5.89
C PRO A 19 -17.41 -5.16 5.02
N LYS A 20 -16.96 -3.92 4.78
CA LYS A 20 -17.68 -2.94 3.96
C LYS A 20 -16.86 -2.55 2.75
N VAL A 21 -17.45 -2.67 1.57
CA VAL A 21 -16.88 -2.16 0.33
C VAL A 21 -16.95 -0.63 0.35
N CYS A 22 -15.80 0.03 0.23
CA CYS A 22 -15.72 1.48 0.16
C CYS A 22 -16.16 2.01 -1.21
N SER A 23 -16.46 3.31 -1.25
CA SER A 23 -16.73 4.01 -2.52
C SER A 23 -15.54 3.92 -3.50
N LEU A 24 -15.81 4.09 -4.79
CA LEU A 24 -14.78 4.18 -5.85
C LEU A 24 -13.73 5.28 -5.62
N ARG A 25 -14.03 6.29 -4.79
CA ARG A 25 -13.04 7.31 -4.39
C ARG A 25 -11.90 6.74 -3.54
N LYS A 26 -12.10 5.58 -2.91
CA LYS A 26 -11.13 4.86 -2.09
C LYS A 26 -10.65 3.57 -2.76
N GLY A 27 -10.63 3.51 -4.09
CA GLY A 27 -10.20 2.30 -4.80
C GLY A 27 -11.25 1.19 -4.90
N GLY A 28 -12.36 1.30 -4.16
CA GLY A 28 -13.22 0.14 -3.90
C GLY A 28 -12.67 -0.81 -2.82
N ARG A 29 -11.68 -0.36 -2.03
CA ARG A 29 -11.12 -1.13 -0.91
C ARG A 29 -12.22 -1.69 0.01
N VAL A 30 -12.00 -2.89 0.52
CA VAL A 30 -12.82 -3.45 1.60
C VAL A 30 -12.21 -3.04 2.94
N ILE A 31 -13.04 -2.65 3.91
CA ILE A 31 -12.57 -2.32 5.26
C ILE A 31 -13.33 -3.15 6.28
N ASP A 32 -12.60 -3.76 7.20
CA ASP A 32 -13.05 -4.39 8.43
C ASP A 32 -12.19 -3.95 9.64
N SER A 33 -12.40 -4.58 10.81
CA SER A 33 -11.62 -4.28 12.01
C SER A 33 -10.14 -4.64 11.86
N LEU A 34 -9.80 -5.69 11.10
CA LEU A 34 -8.43 -6.15 10.90
C LEU A 34 -7.61 -5.10 10.14
N ASN A 35 -8.21 -4.43 9.16
CA ASN A 35 -7.54 -3.32 8.46
C ASN A 35 -7.13 -2.17 9.40
N MET A 36 -7.83 -1.99 10.52
CA MET A 36 -7.70 -0.82 11.40
C MET A 36 -6.86 -1.06 12.67
N ILE A 37 -6.57 -2.32 13.00
CA ILE A 37 -5.74 -2.65 14.16
C ILE A 37 -4.25 -2.72 13.79
N PRO A 38 -3.32 -2.38 14.70
CA PRO A 38 -1.89 -2.41 14.43
C PRO A 38 -1.37 -3.79 13.99
N SER A 39 -0.39 -3.82 13.08
CA SER A 39 0.19 -5.05 12.53
C SER A 39 0.72 -6.01 13.59
N TRP A 40 1.35 -5.49 14.65
CA TRP A 40 1.84 -6.33 15.74
C TRP A 40 0.72 -7.07 16.50
N ILE A 41 -0.49 -6.50 16.58
CA ILE A 41 -1.66 -7.17 17.17
C ILE A 41 -2.19 -8.21 16.18
N ARG A 42 -2.26 -7.87 14.89
CA ARG A 42 -2.68 -8.83 13.85
C ARG A 42 -1.81 -10.07 13.85
N ASN A 43 -0.50 -9.91 14.00
CA ASN A 43 0.45 -11.02 14.03
C ASN A 43 0.27 -11.97 15.25
N LEU A 44 -0.58 -11.61 16.23
CA LEU A 44 -0.97 -12.51 17.32
C LEU A 44 -2.19 -13.38 16.98
N ILE A 45 -2.90 -13.07 15.89
CA ILE A 45 -4.07 -13.83 15.43
C ILE A 45 -3.62 -15.18 14.90
N LYS A 46 -4.49 -16.19 15.07
CA LYS A 46 -4.28 -17.53 14.55
C LYS A 46 -5.42 -17.92 13.62
N ILE A 47 -5.09 -18.56 12.51
CA ILE A 47 -6.05 -19.21 11.61
C ILE A 47 -5.95 -20.71 11.87
N ASN A 48 -7.04 -21.36 12.24
CA ASN A 48 -7.06 -22.80 12.57
C ASN A 48 -6.05 -23.23 13.66
N GLY A 49 -5.68 -22.31 14.56
CA GLY A 49 -4.67 -22.55 15.60
C GLY A 49 -3.21 -22.34 15.14
N ASN A 50 -2.99 -22.08 13.85
CA ASN A 50 -1.68 -21.82 13.25
C ASN A 50 -1.34 -20.33 13.28
N SER A 51 -0.05 -20.02 13.46
CA SER A 51 0.45 -18.65 13.37
C SER A 51 0.31 -18.11 11.94
N ILE A 52 0.01 -16.82 11.84
CA ILE A 52 -0.08 -16.13 10.56
C ILE A 52 1.18 -15.35 10.24
N SER A 53 1.31 -14.98 8.97
CA SER A 53 2.36 -14.16 8.42
C SER A 53 1.74 -13.10 7.51
N GLU A 54 2.04 -11.83 7.76
CA GLU A 54 1.62 -10.69 6.93
C GLU A 54 2.63 -10.46 5.81
N CYS A 55 2.17 -10.49 4.57
CA CYS A 55 2.97 -10.21 3.38
C CYS A 55 2.58 -8.82 2.86
N ASP A 56 3.55 -7.91 2.76
CA ASP A 56 3.35 -6.51 2.38
C ASP A 56 4.31 -6.12 1.25
N PHE A 57 3.91 -5.16 0.43
CA PHE A 57 4.76 -4.63 -0.63
C PHE A 57 5.82 -3.66 -0.10
N GLU A 58 7.03 -3.76 -0.61
CA GLU A 58 8.05 -2.74 -0.41
C GLU A 58 7.78 -1.54 -1.32
N CYS A 59 7.48 -0.38 -0.72
CA CYS A 59 7.47 0.89 -1.44
C CYS A 59 6.46 0.88 -2.62
N LEU A 60 5.25 0.35 -2.39
CA LEU A 60 4.22 0.18 -3.42
C LEU A 60 3.81 1.52 -4.06
N HIS A 61 3.40 2.49 -3.24
CA HIS A 61 2.86 3.76 -3.71
C HIS A 61 3.76 4.49 -4.73
N PRO A 62 5.08 4.68 -4.49
CA PRO A 62 5.96 5.25 -5.52
C PRO A 62 6.00 4.45 -6.83
N ASN A 63 5.97 3.11 -6.76
CA ASN A 63 6.01 2.26 -7.94
C ASN A 63 4.67 2.27 -8.70
N GLU A 64 3.53 2.37 -8.02
CA GLU A 64 2.23 2.60 -8.67
C GLU A 64 2.17 3.95 -9.37
N ALA A 65 2.65 5.01 -8.69
CA ALA A 65 2.75 6.33 -9.29
C ALA A 65 3.64 6.32 -10.54
N ALA A 66 4.75 5.57 -10.51
CA ALA A 66 5.62 5.37 -11.67
C ALA A 66 4.88 4.66 -12.82
N THR A 67 4.12 3.61 -12.54
CA THR A 67 3.34 2.90 -13.56
C THR A 67 2.26 3.80 -14.19
N ILE A 68 1.52 4.55 -13.38
CA ILE A 68 0.40 5.38 -13.85
C ILE A 68 0.88 6.64 -14.59
N TYR A 69 1.93 7.29 -14.09
CA TYR A 69 2.37 8.59 -14.59
C TYR A 69 3.67 8.52 -15.40
N GLY A 70 4.24 7.33 -15.63
CA GLY A 70 5.42 7.13 -16.47
C GLY A 70 6.73 7.53 -15.76
N GLY A 71 6.97 6.91 -14.62
CA GLY A 71 8.28 6.91 -13.96
C GLY A 71 9.32 6.11 -14.76
N SER A 72 10.57 6.39 -14.47
CA SER A 72 11.75 5.92 -15.18
C SER A 72 12.50 4.84 -14.42
N TYR A 73 12.48 4.88 -13.08
CA TYR A 73 13.03 3.83 -12.25
C TYR A 73 12.06 2.64 -12.19
N LYS A 74 12.66 1.44 -12.23
CA LYS A 74 11.98 0.21 -11.84
C LYS A 74 12.46 -0.15 -10.44
N TYR A 75 11.54 -0.56 -9.57
CA TYR A 75 11.83 -0.93 -8.18
C TYR A 75 12.39 0.22 -7.34
N LEU A 76 11.61 1.30 -7.21
CA LEU A 76 11.87 2.28 -6.16
C LEU A 76 11.79 1.59 -4.79
N THR A 77 12.76 1.86 -3.93
CA THR A 77 12.80 1.39 -2.54
C THR A 77 12.95 2.57 -1.59
N HIS A 78 12.46 2.44 -0.36
CA HIS A 78 12.64 3.48 0.66
C HIS A 78 14.12 3.77 0.90
N LYS A 79 14.97 2.73 0.87
CA LYS A 79 16.42 2.85 1.04
C LYS A 79 17.09 3.66 -0.08
N MET A 80 16.69 3.46 -1.33
CA MET A 80 17.21 4.26 -2.45
C MET A 80 16.89 5.74 -2.27
N ILE A 81 15.64 6.04 -1.90
CA ILE A 81 15.16 7.41 -1.67
C ILE A 81 15.89 8.04 -0.47
N ALA A 82 15.97 7.31 0.65
CA ALA A 82 16.64 7.74 1.87
C ALA A 82 18.12 8.04 1.62
N THR A 83 18.82 7.13 0.93
CA THR A 83 20.24 7.29 0.56
C THR A 83 20.46 8.53 -0.30
N ALA A 84 19.61 8.76 -1.28
CA ALA A 84 19.72 9.91 -2.18
C ALA A 84 19.48 11.25 -1.48
N LEU A 85 18.65 11.27 -0.43
CA LEU A 85 18.30 12.47 0.33
C LEU A 85 19.13 12.64 1.62
N GLY A 86 19.88 11.62 2.04
CA GLY A 86 20.59 11.63 3.32
C GLY A 86 19.65 11.65 4.54
N ILE A 87 18.49 11.00 4.44
CA ILE A 87 17.51 10.86 5.53
C ILE A 87 17.43 9.40 6.02
N ASP A 88 16.71 9.14 7.11
CA ASP A 88 16.51 7.78 7.61
C ASP A 88 15.53 6.98 6.73
N ASP A 89 15.72 5.65 6.63
CA ASP A 89 14.85 4.75 5.87
C ASP A 89 13.40 4.77 6.38
N LEU A 90 13.21 4.92 7.71
CA LEU A 90 11.89 5.02 8.32
C LEU A 90 11.22 6.35 7.98
N ASP A 91 11.96 7.45 7.98
CA ASP A 91 11.43 8.77 7.59
C ASP A 91 11.00 8.75 6.12
N ALA A 92 11.83 8.18 5.24
CA ALA A 92 11.47 8.00 3.84
C ALA A 92 10.21 7.14 3.67
N LYS A 93 10.04 6.09 4.50
CA LYS A 93 8.83 5.27 4.51
C LYS A 93 7.61 6.08 4.95
N ILE A 94 7.68 6.78 6.09
CA ILE A 94 6.57 7.54 6.66
C ILE A 94 6.12 8.64 5.69
N GLU A 95 7.06 9.41 5.14
CA GLU A 95 6.76 10.48 4.20
C GLU A 95 6.09 9.95 2.93
N ASN A 96 6.56 8.80 2.41
CA ASN A 96 5.99 8.18 1.20
C ASN A 96 4.54 7.70 1.37
N LEU A 97 4.10 7.38 2.59
CA LEU A 97 2.71 6.98 2.85
C LEU A 97 1.71 8.08 2.46
N SER A 98 2.13 9.35 2.50
CA SER A 98 1.24 10.49 2.28
C SER A 98 1.63 11.37 1.10
N TYR A 99 2.89 11.34 0.64
CA TYR A 99 3.41 12.24 -0.40
C TYR A 99 2.52 12.36 -1.65
N PHE A 100 2.07 11.23 -2.21
CA PHE A 100 1.21 11.26 -3.41
C PHE A 100 -0.24 11.65 -3.14
N ASN A 101 -0.66 11.64 -1.87
CA ASN A 101 -1.99 12.09 -1.43
C ASN A 101 -2.03 13.59 -1.08
N MET A 102 -0.88 14.21 -0.87
CA MET A 102 -0.76 15.65 -0.58
C MET A 102 -1.24 16.54 -1.74
N GLU A 103 -1.63 17.77 -1.42
CA GLU A 103 -1.77 18.83 -2.42
C GLU A 103 -0.40 19.26 -2.96
N TYR A 104 -0.36 19.90 -4.13
CA TYR A 104 0.92 20.27 -4.76
C TYR A 104 1.82 21.14 -3.85
N TRP A 105 1.25 22.12 -3.15
CA TRP A 105 2.06 22.97 -2.27
C TRP A 105 2.66 22.18 -1.10
N GLN A 106 1.91 21.23 -0.53
CA GLN A 106 2.40 20.31 0.51
C GLN A 106 3.47 19.37 -0.05
N MET A 107 3.30 18.88 -1.28
CA MET A 107 4.32 18.07 -1.94
C MET A 107 5.63 18.85 -2.05
N LYS A 108 5.62 20.15 -2.37
CA LYS A 108 6.85 20.96 -2.45
C LYS A 108 7.59 21.07 -1.13
N ASP A 109 6.84 21.14 -0.03
CA ASP A 109 7.38 21.28 1.31
C ASP A 109 7.89 19.92 1.87
N SER A 110 7.49 18.81 1.25
CA SER A 110 7.94 17.47 1.66
C SER A 110 9.44 17.25 1.37
N PRO A 111 10.18 16.61 2.29
CA PRO A 111 11.59 16.25 2.08
C PRO A 111 11.79 15.32 0.88
N LEU A 112 10.74 14.62 0.41
CA LEU A 112 10.83 13.72 -0.74
C LEU A 112 10.78 14.44 -2.10
N HIS A 113 10.31 15.69 -2.13
CA HIS A 113 10.11 16.42 -3.39
C HIS A 113 11.38 16.55 -4.23
N PRO A 114 12.55 16.93 -3.66
CA PRO A 114 13.78 17.07 -4.43
C PRO A 114 14.19 15.76 -5.11
N PHE A 115 14.00 14.61 -4.44
CA PHE A 115 14.29 13.31 -5.01
C PHE A 115 13.43 13.08 -6.25
N TYR A 116 12.11 13.16 -6.11
CA TYR A 116 11.21 12.86 -7.22
C TYR A 116 11.29 13.89 -8.34
N LEU A 117 11.53 15.17 -8.04
CA LEU A 117 11.70 16.20 -9.06
C LEU A 117 12.97 15.97 -9.90
N GLY A 118 14.08 15.56 -9.25
CA GLY A 118 15.35 15.31 -9.93
C GLY A 118 15.41 13.97 -10.65
N ASN A 119 14.81 12.92 -10.06
CA ASN A 119 14.92 11.54 -10.54
C ASN A 119 13.71 11.07 -11.34
N GLU A 120 12.53 11.63 -11.09
CA GLU A 120 11.28 11.25 -11.74
C GLU A 120 10.49 12.46 -12.31
N PRO A 121 11.14 13.35 -13.09
CA PRO A 121 10.54 14.62 -13.51
C PRO A 121 9.29 14.45 -14.38
N ILE A 122 9.22 13.39 -15.20
CA ILE A 122 8.06 13.12 -16.06
C ILE A 122 6.86 12.70 -15.22
N MET A 123 7.07 11.75 -14.30
CA MET A 123 6.06 11.27 -13.35
C MET A 123 5.50 12.43 -12.53
N ILE A 124 6.39 13.20 -11.88
CA ILE A 124 6.00 14.34 -11.05
C ILE A 124 5.33 15.44 -11.87
N GLY A 125 5.84 15.76 -13.06
CA GLY A 125 5.24 16.78 -13.92
C GLY A 125 3.79 16.44 -14.31
N ARG A 126 3.49 15.16 -14.54
CA ARG A 126 2.13 14.69 -14.84
C ARG A 126 1.24 14.68 -13.60
N ILE A 127 1.76 14.26 -12.44
CA ILE A 127 1.03 14.32 -11.16
C ILE A 127 0.67 15.77 -10.82
N ILE A 128 1.62 16.70 -10.88
CA ILE A 128 1.37 18.13 -10.61
C ILE A 128 0.30 18.68 -11.56
N ARG A 129 0.42 18.38 -12.86
CA ARG A 129 -0.58 18.81 -13.86
C ARG A 129 -1.98 18.33 -13.51
N GLU A 130 -2.12 17.08 -13.06
CA GLU A 130 -3.40 16.54 -12.61
C GLU A 130 -3.89 17.26 -11.35
N LYS A 131 -3.06 17.35 -10.30
CA LYS A 131 -3.43 18.00 -9.04
C LYS A 131 -3.83 19.46 -9.21
N CYS A 132 -3.28 20.16 -10.21
CA CYS A 132 -3.60 21.55 -10.52
C CYS A 132 -4.73 21.74 -11.55
N SER A 133 -5.31 20.67 -12.09
CA SER A 133 -6.32 20.76 -13.16
C SER A 133 -7.69 21.23 -12.67
N ASP A 134 -8.06 20.93 -11.42
CA ASP A 134 -9.28 21.39 -10.74
C ASP A 134 -9.13 21.27 -9.20
N LYS A 135 -9.97 21.98 -8.43
CA LYS A 135 -9.99 22.01 -6.95
C LYS A 135 -10.12 20.63 -6.30
N ASN A 136 -10.74 19.66 -6.96
CA ASN A 136 -10.88 18.29 -6.45
C ASN A 136 -9.88 17.30 -7.06
N ALA A 137 -9.09 17.72 -8.04
CA ALA A 137 -8.24 16.82 -8.82
C ALA A 137 -7.06 16.27 -8.00
N TYR A 138 -6.70 16.89 -6.86
CA TYR A 138 -5.60 16.38 -6.04
C TYR A 138 -5.82 14.94 -5.53
N LYS A 139 -7.10 14.54 -5.38
CA LYS A 139 -7.51 13.19 -4.95
C LYS A 139 -7.49 12.16 -6.09
N GLU A 140 -7.43 12.60 -7.34
CA GLU A 140 -7.43 11.69 -8.50
C GLU A 140 -6.17 10.84 -8.55
N THR A 141 -5.02 11.39 -8.14
CA THR A 141 -3.76 10.65 -8.03
C THR A 141 -3.92 9.48 -7.06
N SER A 142 -4.38 9.76 -5.84
CA SER A 142 -4.64 8.73 -4.83
C SER A 142 -5.67 7.73 -5.33
N ARG A 143 -6.77 8.19 -5.95
CA ARG A 143 -7.83 7.30 -6.46
C ARG A 143 -7.29 6.30 -7.50
N LYS A 144 -6.43 6.75 -8.42
CA LYS A 144 -5.84 5.89 -9.46
C LYS A 144 -4.88 4.86 -8.86
N MET A 145 -4.06 5.27 -7.91
CA MET A 145 -3.16 4.36 -7.18
C MET A 145 -3.96 3.32 -6.40
N LEU A 146 -4.94 3.74 -5.61
CA LEU A 146 -5.83 2.85 -4.86
C LEU A 146 -6.60 1.87 -5.75
N ASN A 147 -7.04 2.31 -6.93
CA ASN A 147 -7.68 1.41 -7.89
C ASN A 147 -6.70 0.33 -8.37
N LEU A 148 -5.46 0.69 -8.67
CA LEU A 148 -4.43 -0.23 -9.14
C LEU A 148 -4.05 -1.22 -8.03
N GLU A 149 -3.89 -0.74 -6.79
CA GLU A 149 -3.70 -1.58 -5.61
C GLU A 149 -4.81 -2.62 -5.48
N VAL A 150 -6.07 -2.18 -5.49
CA VAL A 150 -7.23 -3.08 -5.36
C VAL A 150 -7.27 -4.10 -6.49
N GLU A 151 -6.90 -3.72 -7.71
CA GLU A 151 -6.80 -4.63 -8.86
C GLU A 151 -5.73 -5.70 -8.62
N ILE A 152 -4.52 -5.31 -8.19
CA ILE A 152 -3.45 -6.24 -7.82
C ILE A 152 -3.95 -7.22 -6.75
N MET A 153 -4.50 -6.71 -5.65
CA MET A 153 -4.90 -7.53 -4.51
C MET A 153 -6.06 -8.47 -4.87
N THR A 154 -7.02 -8.00 -5.69
CA THR A 154 -8.11 -8.84 -6.19
C THR A 154 -7.59 -9.99 -7.04
N ASN A 155 -6.61 -9.75 -7.92
CA ASN A 155 -6.01 -10.79 -8.73
C ASN A 155 -5.26 -11.82 -7.87
N VAL A 156 -4.48 -11.36 -6.88
CA VAL A 156 -3.76 -12.25 -5.96
C VAL A 156 -4.73 -13.13 -5.16
N ILE A 157 -5.75 -12.54 -4.54
CA ILE A 157 -6.77 -13.27 -3.76
C ILE A 157 -7.53 -14.26 -4.66
N SER A 158 -7.88 -13.86 -5.88
CA SER A 158 -8.58 -14.74 -6.82
C SER A 158 -7.76 -15.97 -7.19
N GLU A 159 -6.43 -15.85 -7.29
CA GLU A 159 -5.54 -16.99 -7.55
C GLU A 159 -5.38 -17.87 -6.32
N LEU A 160 -5.16 -17.28 -5.14
CA LEU A 160 -5.06 -18.01 -3.86
C LEU A 160 -6.33 -18.82 -3.57
N ASN A 161 -7.50 -18.23 -3.79
CA ASN A 161 -8.79 -18.91 -3.56
C ASN A 161 -8.97 -20.14 -4.46
N LYS A 162 -8.42 -20.14 -5.68
CA LYS A 162 -8.45 -21.33 -6.56
C LYS A 162 -7.60 -22.48 -6.00
N GLU A 163 -6.62 -22.15 -5.17
CA GLU A 163 -5.73 -23.09 -4.48
C GLU A 163 -6.27 -23.47 -3.09
N GLY A 164 -7.43 -22.94 -2.69
CA GLY A 164 -8.00 -23.15 -1.36
C GLY A 164 -7.27 -22.38 -0.24
N ILE A 165 -6.50 -21.36 -0.59
CA ILE A 165 -5.83 -20.47 0.36
C ILE A 165 -6.69 -19.21 0.48
N GLU A 166 -7.24 -18.96 1.67
CA GLU A 166 -8.09 -17.81 1.96
C GLU A 166 -7.33 -16.79 2.82
N PRO A 167 -6.62 -15.82 2.22
CA PRO A 167 -5.88 -14.82 2.97
C PRO A 167 -6.82 -13.79 3.61
N ILE A 168 -6.36 -13.20 4.71
CA ILE A 168 -6.95 -11.99 5.30
C ILE A 168 -6.45 -10.78 4.50
N TYR A 169 -7.39 -9.99 3.96
CA TYR A 169 -7.09 -8.78 3.19
C TYR A 169 -6.76 -7.58 4.08
N ILE A 170 -5.58 -6.97 3.89
CA ILE A 170 -5.09 -5.85 4.70
C ILE A 170 -4.56 -4.73 3.78
N PHE A 171 -5.46 -4.03 3.08
CA PHE A 171 -5.08 -2.98 2.11
C PHE A 171 -4.06 -3.46 1.06
N ASP A 172 -2.82 -3.00 1.13
CA ASP A 172 -1.67 -3.37 0.29
C ASP A 172 -0.94 -4.65 0.78
N ALA A 173 -1.44 -5.27 1.85
CA ALA A 173 -0.90 -6.50 2.44
C ALA A 173 -1.93 -7.65 2.49
N LEU A 174 -1.42 -8.88 2.58
CA LEU A 174 -2.20 -10.10 2.83
C LEU A 174 -1.64 -10.86 4.03
N SER A 175 -2.50 -11.24 4.96
CA SER A 175 -2.14 -12.17 6.04
C SER A 175 -2.60 -13.58 5.71
N CYS A 176 -1.73 -14.58 5.91
CA CYS A 176 -2.03 -15.98 5.62
C CYS A 176 -1.43 -16.91 6.69
N GLU A 177 -1.85 -18.18 6.73
CA GLU A 177 -1.13 -19.19 7.52
C GLU A 177 0.33 -19.25 7.05
N SER A 178 1.28 -19.31 8.00
CA SER A 178 2.71 -19.14 7.71
C SER A 178 3.28 -20.16 6.70
N GLN A 179 2.63 -21.31 6.52
CA GLN A 179 2.99 -22.30 5.51
C GLN A 179 2.74 -21.83 4.07
N HIS A 180 1.92 -20.79 3.86
CA HIS A 180 1.56 -20.25 2.55
C HIS A 180 2.30 -18.95 2.20
N THR A 181 3.15 -18.43 3.09
CA THR A 181 3.84 -17.14 2.93
C THR A 181 4.59 -17.01 1.61
N GLU A 182 5.40 -18.02 1.25
CA GLU A 182 6.17 -17.98 0.01
C GLU A 182 5.26 -17.93 -1.23
N ARG A 183 4.15 -18.67 -1.21
CA ARG A 183 3.17 -18.67 -2.29
C ARG A 183 2.46 -17.34 -2.42
N VAL A 184 2.08 -16.73 -1.30
CA VAL A 184 1.47 -15.39 -1.28
C VAL A 184 2.44 -14.35 -1.85
N ILE A 185 3.70 -14.34 -1.41
CA ILE A 185 4.73 -13.42 -1.92
C ILE A 185 4.95 -13.61 -3.43
N GLU A 186 5.05 -14.85 -3.91
CA GLU A 186 5.19 -15.13 -5.34
C GLU A 186 4.03 -14.54 -6.14
N LEU A 187 2.79 -14.77 -5.70
CA LEU A 187 1.59 -14.27 -6.38
C LEU A 187 1.50 -12.74 -6.33
N MET A 188 1.78 -12.12 -5.18
CA MET A 188 1.84 -10.66 -5.05
C MET A 188 2.83 -10.05 -6.05
N ASN A 189 4.04 -10.59 -6.14
CA ASN A 189 5.06 -10.14 -7.10
C ASN A 189 4.61 -10.35 -8.55
N ARG A 190 4.05 -11.53 -8.84
CA ARG A 190 3.61 -11.90 -10.20
C ARG A 190 2.48 -11.02 -10.71
N GLU A 191 1.45 -10.80 -9.90
CA GLU A 191 0.29 -10.00 -10.31
C GLU A 191 0.62 -8.50 -10.38
N ALA A 192 1.45 -7.97 -9.48
CA ALA A 192 1.98 -6.61 -9.59
C ALA A 192 2.76 -6.41 -10.90
N LEU A 193 3.65 -7.35 -11.23
CA LEU A 193 4.45 -7.27 -12.46
C LEU A 193 3.61 -7.36 -13.74
N LYS A 194 2.55 -8.19 -13.77
CA LYS A 194 1.61 -8.25 -14.91
C LYS A 194 0.93 -6.91 -15.18
N LEU A 195 0.66 -6.14 -14.12
CA LEU A 195 0.09 -4.79 -14.20
C LEU A 195 1.16 -3.70 -14.38
N GLY A 196 2.43 -4.09 -14.57
CA GLY A 196 3.54 -3.17 -14.80
C GLY A 196 4.01 -2.43 -13.55
N VAL A 197 3.62 -2.89 -12.36
CA VAL A 197 4.07 -2.35 -11.07
C VAL A 197 5.31 -3.12 -10.61
N TYR A 198 6.44 -2.42 -10.55
CA TYR A 198 7.73 -2.99 -10.17
C TYR A 198 7.95 -2.80 -8.67
N SER A 199 7.30 -3.61 -7.86
CA SER A 199 7.45 -3.67 -6.39
C SER A 199 7.74 -5.09 -5.95
N MET A 200 8.30 -5.26 -4.75
CA MET A 200 8.62 -6.57 -4.17
C MET A 200 7.84 -6.78 -2.89
N ALA A 201 7.05 -7.84 -2.82
CA ALA A 201 6.42 -8.31 -1.60
C ALA A 201 7.44 -8.97 -0.66
N LYS A 202 7.25 -8.78 0.64
CA LYS A 202 8.05 -9.35 1.73
C LYS A 202 7.16 -9.71 2.92
N ASN A 203 7.70 -10.53 3.81
CA ASN A 203 7.12 -10.80 5.13
C ASN A 203 7.86 -10.00 6.21
#